data_AF-A0A4S1FRN3-F1
#
_entry.id   AF-A0A4S1FRN3-F1
#
_cell.length_a   1.000
_cell.length_b   1.000
_cell.length_c   1.000
_cell.angle_alpha   90.00
_cell.angle_beta   90.00
_cell.angle_gamma   90.00
#
_symmetry.space_group_name_H-M   'P 1'
#
loop_
_entity.id
_entity.type
_entity.pdbx_description
1 polymer ?
#
loop_
_entity_poly.entity_id
_entity_poly.type
_entity_poly.pdbx_seq_one_letter_code
_entity_poly.pdbx_strand_id
1 'polypeptide(L)'
;MNGSTNRNGRATVEQALARLNFKPRALEPGHVWLAGAGPGDPGCLTLEVLAALGQCDALVYDALVSPDIVAVAESAELFYAGKRGGQPSMKQDDITALLVRLAREGRRVVRLKGGDPYIFGRGGEEALALAREAIPFRVLSGLTSGLSALAATGIPATMRGINKAVILATGHAAGTEDDLDWAAIARTGQPVVIYMGMANLPRIAASLLEGGLAPSTPAAVIVSATTPQERIVVATLATIAEEAAAAGLAPPALIVVGGIVAMRAALAGEP
;
A
#
# COMPACT_ATOMS: atom_id res chain seq x y z
N MET A 1 44.91 -24.23 -25.30
CA MET A 1 44.60 -24.03 -23.87
C MET A 1 43.67 -22.85 -23.72
N ASN A 2 42.48 -23.15 -23.18
CA ASN A 2 41.38 -22.32 -22.70
C ASN A 2 41.46 -20.79 -22.80
N GLY A 3 40.63 -20.24 -23.68
CA GLY A 3 40.10 -18.88 -23.60
C GLY A 3 38.57 -18.92 -23.55
N SER A 4 38.00 -19.60 -22.55
CA SER A 4 36.56 -19.59 -22.29
C SER A 4 36.19 -18.21 -21.72
N THR A 5 35.70 -17.33 -22.59
CA THR A 5 35.03 -16.10 -22.17
C THR A 5 33.70 -16.49 -21.54
N ASN A 6 33.68 -16.49 -20.20
CA ASN A 6 32.50 -16.78 -19.40
C ASN A 6 31.43 -15.69 -19.63
N ARG A 7 30.56 -15.91 -20.61
CA ARG A 7 29.53 -14.97 -21.07
C ARG A 7 28.23 -15.02 -20.23
N ASN A 8 28.32 -15.48 -18.97
CA ASN A 8 27.16 -15.76 -18.10
C ASN A 8 27.16 -15.04 -16.75
N GLY A 9 28.05 -14.07 -16.50
CA GLY A 9 28.01 -13.27 -15.29
C GLY A 9 26.82 -12.29 -15.30
N ARG A 10 25.66 -12.68 -14.76
CA ARG A 10 24.57 -11.74 -14.48
C ARG A 10 25.08 -10.69 -13.49
N ALA A 11 24.84 -9.41 -13.75
CA ALA A 11 25.26 -8.33 -12.87
C ALA A 11 24.56 -8.43 -11.51
N THR A 12 25.27 -8.12 -10.42
CA THR A 12 24.65 -7.97 -9.09
C THR A 12 23.77 -6.72 -9.05
N VAL A 13 22.90 -6.62 -8.03
CA VAL A 13 22.08 -5.41 -7.83
C VAL A 13 22.97 -4.19 -7.61
N GLU A 14 24.07 -4.28 -6.85
CA GLU A 14 24.97 -3.13 -6.66
C GLU A 14 25.62 -2.69 -7.97
N GLN A 15 26.04 -3.65 -8.81
CA GLN A 15 26.60 -3.35 -10.14
C GLN A 15 25.57 -2.69 -11.06
N ALA A 16 24.30 -3.10 -10.98
CA ALA A 16 23.23 -2.47 -11.74
C ALA A 16 22.94 -1.03 -11.25
N LEU A 17 22.90 -0.82 -9.93
CA LEU A 17 22.73 0.51 -9.33
C LEU A 17 23.88 1.46 -9.72
N ALA A 18 25.12 0.97 -9.73
CA ALA A 18 26.29 1.76 -10.13
C ALA A 18 26.24 2.24 -11.60
N ARG A 19 25.41 1.62 -12.45
CA ARG A 19 25.20 2.04 -13.85
C ARG A 19 24.09 3.08 -14.01
N LEU A 20 23.24 3.27 -12.99
CA LEU A 20 22.22 4.31 -13.02
C LEU A 20 22.87 5.66 -12.67
N ASN A 21 22.51 6.73 -13.37
CA ASN A 21 22.82 8.09 -12.94
C ASN A 21 21.86 8.56 -11.84
N PHE A 22 21.64 7.70 -10.84
CA PHE A 22 20.81 8.01 -9.67
C PHE A 22 21.68 8.70 -8.62
N LYS A 23 21.27 9.90 -8.23
CA LYS A 23 21.89 10.65 -7.13
C LYS A 23 20.81 10.92 -6.09
N PRO A 24 20.86 10.29 -4.91
CA PRO A 24 19.84 10.51 -3.90
C PRO A 24 19.87 11.97 -3.47
N ARG A 25 18.70 12.54 -3.23
CA ARG A 25 18.63 13.91 -2.69
C ARG A 25 19.06 13.88 -1.22
N ALA A 26 19.67 14.98 -0.79
CA ALA A 26 19.99 15.18 0.60
C ALA A 26 18.71 15.44 1.40
N LEU A 27 18.52 14.67 2.47
CA LEU A 27 17.54 14.98 3.50
C LEU A 27 18.20 15.97 4.48
N GLU A 28 17.85 17.25 4.36
CA GLU A 28 18.44 18.33 5.16
C GLU A 28 17.91 18.34 6.61
N PRO A 29 18.72 18.83 7.58
CA PRO A 29 18.26 19.11 8.94
C PRO A 29 16.98 19.96 8.97
N GLY A 30 16.01 19.53 9.79
CA GLY A 30 14.72 20.19 9.94
C GLY A 30 13.72 19.94 8.81
N HIS A 31 14.03 19.05 7.86
CA HIS A 31 13.09 18.62 6.83
C HIS A 31 12.34 17.35 7.24
N VAL A 32 11.11 17.21 6.72
CA VAL A 32 10.29 15.99 6.87
C VAL A 32 10.01 15.36 5.53
N TRP A 33 10.33 14.07 5.36
CA TRP A 33 9.93 13.32 4.16
C TRP A 33 8.83 12.33 4.49
N LEU A 34 7.67 12.48 3.86
CA LEU A 34 6.56 11.53 3.91
C LEU A 34 6.81 10.45 2.86
N ALA A 35 7.14 9.24 3.29
CA ALA A 35 7.66 8.17 2.43
C ALA A 35 6.77 6.93 2.42
N GLY A 36 6.51 6.38 1.23
CA GLY A 36 5.79 5.13 1.06
C GLY A 36 6.69 3.90 1.13
N ALA A 37 6.42 2.99 2.05
CA ALA A 37 7.15 1.74 2.24
C ALA A 37 6.76 0.64 1.24
N GLY A 38 5.69 0.82 0.48
CA GLY A 38 5.14 -0.24 -0.37
C GLY A 38 4.22 -1.21 0.39
N PRO A 39 3.74 -2.28 -0.28
CA PRO A 39 2.79 -3.25 0.27
C PRO A 39 3.33 -4.17 1.37
N GLY A 40 4.66 -4.37 1.45
CA GLY A 40 5.29 -5.23 2.45
C GLY A 40 6.65 -5.76 2.01
N ASP A 41 6.75 -6.27 0.77
CA ASP A 41 8.02 -6.73 0.19
C ASP A 41 9.05 -5.57 0.11
N PRO A 42 10.25 -5.71 0.70
CA PRO A 42 11.34 -4.74 0.58
C PRO A 42 11.72 -4.41 -0.88
N GLY A 43 11.50 -5.33 -1.83
CA GLY A 43 11.69 -5.10 -3.25
C GLY A 43 10.76 -4.03 -3.84
N CYS A 44 9.70 -3.66 -3.12
CA CYS A 44 8.80 -2.57 -3.48
C CYS A 44 9.24 -1.19 -2.96
N LEU A 45 10.38 -1.07 -2.28
CA LEU A 45 10.93 0.24 -1.94
C LEU A 45 11.42 0.95 -3.19
N THR A 46 11.18 2.26 -3.25
CA THR A 46 11.82 3.09 -4.26
C THR A 46 13.25 3.43 -3.81
N LEU A 47 14.15 3.67 -4.77
CA LEU A 47 15.54 4.04 -4.46
C LEU A 47 15.64 5.31 -3.59
N GLU A 48 14.72 6.27 -3.79
CA GLU A 48 14.69 7.50 -3.01
C GLU A 48 14.23 7.26 -1.58
N VAL A 49 13.27 6.36 -1.35
CA VAL A 49 12.84 5.97 0.02
C VAL A 49 13.96 5.23 0.73
N LEU A 50 14.61 4.28 0.05
CA LEU A 50 15.76 3.56 0.61
C LEU A 50 16.89 4.54 1.02
N ALA A 51 17.21 5.50 0.15
CA ALA A 51 18.20 6.53 0.44
C ALA A 51 17.77 7.46 1.59
N ALA A 52 16.49 7.78 1.72
CA ALA A 52 15.97 8.60 2.82
C ALA A 52 16.13 7.89 4.17
N LEU A 53 15.83 6.60 4.23
CA LEU A 53 15.95 5.79 5.45
C LEU A 53 17.40 5.77 5.97
N GLY A 54 18.37 5.61 5.06
CA GLY A 54 19.80 5.65 5.42
C GLY A 54 20.32 7.03 5.84
N GLN A 55 19.57 8.11 5.60
CA GLN A 55 19.97 9.48 5.95
C GLN A 55 19.27 10.02 7.21
N CYS A 56 18.19 9.41 7.68
CA CYS A 56 17.33 10.02 8.68
C CYS A 56 17.86 9.91 10.12
N ASP A 57 17.54 10.90 10.95
CA ASP A 57 17.82 10.91 12.39
C ASP A 57 16.62 10.40 13.20
N ALA A 58 15.42 10.56 12.64
CA ALA A 58 14.16 10.16 13.25
C ALA A 58 13.28 9.45 12.23
N LEU A 59 12.86 8.23 12.55
CA LEU A 59 11.93 7.46 11.74
C LEU A 59 10.59 7.34 12.47
N VAL A 60 9.55 8.01 11.96
CA VAL A 60 8.17 7.87 12.44
C VAL A 60 7.42 6.89 11.53
N TYR A 61 7.04 5.71 12.01
CA TYR A 61 6.52 4.63 11.15
C TYR A 61 5.21 4.00 11.63
N ASP A 62 4.38 3.58 10.68
CA ASP A 62 3.07 2.96 10.94
C ASP A 62 3.14 1.46 11.21
N ALA A 63 2.04 0.89 11.71
CA ALA A 63 1.92 -0.54 12.04
C ALA A 63 2.13 -1.49 10.85
N LEU A 64 1.87 -1.03 9.62
CA LEU A 64 1.89 -1.86 8.42
C LEU A 64 3.29 -1.94 7.75
N VAL A 65 4.28 -1.23 8.29
CA VAL A 65 5.63 -1.26 7.73
C VAL A 65 6.37 -2.51 8.23
N SER A 66 6.97 -3.26 7.30
CA SER A 66 7.77 -4.45 7.63
C SER A 66 8.95 -4.11 8.56
N PRO A 67 9.24 -4.93 9.59
CA PRO A 67 10.42 -4.76 10.43
C PRO A 67 11.73 -4.68 9.64
N ASP A 68 11.86 -5.44 8.54
CA ASP A 68 13.05 -5.44 7.69
C ASP A 68 13.30 -4.08 7.05
N ILE A 69 12.22 -3.36 6.70
CA ILE A 69 12.30 -2.01 6.13
C ILE A 69 12.67 -1.00 7.23
N VAL A 70 12.10 -1.13 8.43
CA VAL A 70 12.43 -0.27 9.58
C VAL A 70 13.90 -0.42 9.96
N ALA A 71 14.44 -1.63 9.89
CA ALA A 71 15.83 -1.93 10.22
C ALA A 71 16.86 -1.21 9.33
N VAL A 72 16.47 -0.76 8.13
CA VAL A 72 17.34 0.04 7.24
C VAL A 72 17.74 1.37 7.90
N ALA A 73 16.87 1.96 8.73
CA ALA A 73 17.15 3.20 9.44
C ALA A 73 17.91 2.94 10.75
N GLU A 74 18.99 2.17 10.69
CA GLU A 74 19.73 1.65 11.86
C GLU A 74 20.21 2.75 12.83
N SER A 75 20.58 3.92 12.29
CA SER A 75 21.08 5.06 13.06
C SER A 75 20.00 6.03 13.55
N ALA A 76 18.73 5.80 13.19
CA ALA A 76 17.64 6.70 13.52
C ALA A 76 16.96 6.32 14.84
N GLU A 77 16.47 7.32 15.58
CA GLU A 77 15.54 7.05 16.67
C GLU A 77 14.17 6.66 16.10
N LEU A 78 13.60 5.58 16.64
CA LEU A 78 12.38 4.96 16.11
C LEU A 78 11.15 5.42 16.90
N PHE A 79 10.21 6.05 16.20
CA PHE A 79 8.92 6.49 16.73
C PHE A 79 7.78 5.68 16.10
N TYR A 80 7.19 4.79 16.89
CA TYR A 80 6.07 3.98 16.43
C TYR A 80 4.75 4.76 16.48
N ALA A 81 4.08 4.89 15.33
CA ALA A 81 2.81 5.59 15.16
C ALA A 81 1.59 4.66 15.01
N GLY A 82 1.77 3.35 15.17
CA GLY A 82 0.70 2.35 15.09
C GLY A 82 0.00 2.02 16.43
N LYS A 83 -0.96 1.09 16.38
CA LYS A 83 -1.63 0.53 17.57
C LYS A 83 -0.72 -0.52 18.24
N ARG A 84 -0.17 -0.24 19.42
CA ARG A 84 0.49 -1.27 20.25
C ARG A 84 -0.57 -2.04 21.04
N GLY A 85 -0.73 -3.34 20.78
CA GLY A 85 -1.39 -4.30 21.68
C GLY A 85 -2.59 -3.79 22.49
N GLY A 86 -3.66 -3.36 21.84
CA GLY A 86 -4.90 -2.93 22.50
C GLY A 86 -4.90 -1.51 23.11
N GLN A 87 -3.81 -0.75 23.02
CA GLN A 87 -3.76 0.67 23.43
C GLN A 87 -4.41 1.60 22.38
N PRO A 88 -4.94 2.76 22.80
CA PRO A 88 -5.41 3.79 21.87
C PRO A 88 -4.31 4.17 20.89
N SER A 89 -4.64 4.22 19.60
CA SER A 89 -3.73 4.76 18.57
C SER A 89 -3.33 6.18 18.95
N MET A 90 -2.09 6.57 18.61
CA MET A 90 -1.77 7.99 18.52
C MET A 90 -2.82 8.65 17.61
N LYS A 91 -3.40 9.77 18.05
CA LYS A 91 -4.31 10.51 17.18
C LYS A 91 -3.47 11.11 16.05
N GLN A 92 -4.10 11.38 14.91
CA GLN A 92 -3.38 11.98 13.78
C GLN A 92 -2.73 13.31 14.14
N ASP A 93 -3.41 14.09 14.98
CA ASP A 93 -2.88 15.36 15.47
C ASP A 93 -1.61 15.17 16.30
N ASP A 94 -1.53 14.09 17.09
CA ASP A 94 -0.34 13.75 17.88
C ASP A 94 0.83 13.36 16.97
N ILE A 95 0.57 12.54 15.93
CA ILE A 95 1.58 12.16 14.93
C ILE A 95 2.12 13.42 14.25
N THR A 96 1.21 14.30 13.86
CA THR A 96 1.54 15.52 13.14
C THR A 96 2.34 16.49 14.02
N ALA A 97 1.93 16.66 15.28
CA ALA A 97 2.66 17.46 16.26
C ALA A 97 4.07 16.88 16.52
N LEU A 98 4.20 15.56 16.56
CA LEU A 98 5.49 14.88 16.66
C LEU A 98 6.39 15.22 15.46
N LEU A 99 5.88 15.14 14.23
CA LEU A 99 6.66 15.47 13.03
C LEU A 99 7.16 16.92 13.06
N VAL A 100 6.27 17.87 13.40
CA VAL A 100 6.62 19.29 13.52
C VAL A 100 7.68 19.51 14.60
N ARG A 101 7.51 18.87 15.76
CA ARG A 101 8.48 18.97 16.86
C ARG A 101 9.86 18.47 16.43
N LEU A 102 9.95 17.26 15.88
CA LEU A 102 11.22 16.67 15.44
C LEU A 102 11.91 17.54 14.38
N ALA A 103 11.14 18.10 13.45
CA ALA A 103 11.67 19.02 12.45
C ALA A 103 12.21 20.32 13.08
N ARG A 104 11.50 20.90 14.07
CA ARG A 104 11.96 22.09 14.81
C ARG A 104 13.20 21.86 15.64
N GLU A 105 13.42 20.63 16.09
CA GLU A 105 14.67 20.20 16.73
C GLU A 105 15.84 20.09 15.73
N GLY A 106 15.61 20.38 14.43
CA GLY A 106 16.62 20.31 13.38
C GLY A 106 16.88 18.90 12.88
N ARG A 107 16.02 17.92 13.18
CA ARG A 107 16.24 16.52 12.80
C ARG A 107 15.88 16.27 11.33
N ARG A 108 16.57 15.30 10.74
CA ARG A 108 16.22 14.72 9.43
C ARG A 108 15.12 13.68 9.64
N VAL A 109 13.86 14.06 9.39
CA VAL A 109 12.70 13.22 9.75
C VAL A 109 12.19 12.45 8.53
N VAL A 110 12.01 11.15 8.69
CA VAL A 110 11.25 10.32 7.74
C VAL A 110 9.97 9.85 8.41
N ARG A 111 8.83 10.17 7.79
CA ARG A 111 7.50 9.62 8.12
C ARG A 111 7.21 8.49 7.16
N LEU A 112 7.46 7.26 7.58
CA LEU A 112 7.32 6.06 6.76
C LEU A 112 5.94 5.43 6.91
N LYS A 113 5.23 5.26 5.80
CA LYS A 113 3.83 4.83 5.75
C LYS A 113 3.70 3.59 4.88
N GLY A 114 2.84 2.65 5.28
CA GLY A 114 2.53 1.49 4.44
C GLY A 114 1.90 1.90 3.11
N GLY A 115 2.27 1.25 2.02
CA GLY A 115 1.80 1.58 0.68
C GLY A 115 2.34 2.93 0.18
N ASP A 116 1.43 3.82 -0.22
CA ASP A 116 1.73 5.16 -0.70
C ASP A 116 1.17 6.22 0.29
N PRO A 117 1.90 7.31 0.59
CA PRO A 117 1.44 8.33 1.54
C PRO A 117 0.09 8.97 1.19
N TYR A 118 -0.23 9.09 -0.10
CA TYR A 118 -1.40 9.81 -0.61
C TYR A 118 -2.58 8.91 -1.00
N ILE A 119 -2.45 7.58 -0.90
CA ILE A 119 -3.56 6.66 -1.13
C ILE A 119 -4.05 6.11 0.21
N PHE A 120 -5.13 6.71 0.73
CA PHE A 120 -5.78 6.36 2.01
C PHE A 120 -4.83 6.35 3.23
N GLY A 121 -3.64 6.94 3.10
CA GLY A 121 -2.63 6.99 4.15
C GLY A 121 -2.68 8.23 5.03
N ARG A 122 -3.54 9.22 4.74
CA ARG A 122 -3.59 10.53 5.43
C ARG A 122 -2.34 11.41 5.26
N GLY A 123 -1.45 11.09 4.31
CA GLY A 123 -0.26 11.90 4.05
C GLY A 123 -0.58 13.32 3.60
N GLY A 124 -1.76 13.56 3.00
CA GLY A 124 -2.22 14.91 2.65
C GLY A 124 -2.48 15.79 3.88
N GLU A 125 -3.06 15.22 4.94
CA GLU A 125 -3.28 15.93 6.22
C GLU A 125 -1.93 16.27 6.89
N GLU A 126 -1.02 15.29 6.95
CA GLU A 126 0.33 15.46 7.48
C GLU A 126 1.10 16.55 6.70
N ALA A 127 1.06 16.51 5.37
CA ALA A 127 1.68 17.51 4.50
C ALA A 127 1.10 18.92 4.71
N LEU A 128 -0.22 19.04 4.82
CA LEU A 128 -0.90 20.32 5.03
C LEU A 128 -0.47 20.95 6.37
N ALA A 129 -0.36 20.15 7.43
CA ALA A 129 0.09 20.64 8.71
C ALA A 129 1.56 21.09 8.70
N LEU A 130 2.45 20.31 8.06
CA LEU A 130 3.85 20.71 7.86
C LEU A 130 3.95 22.04 7.09
N ALA A 131 3.14 22.22 6.05
CA ALA A 131 3.07 23.45 5.28
C ALA A 131 2.61 24.65 6.14
N ARG A 132 1.58 24.46 6.99
CA ARG A 132 1.08 25.51 7.89
C ARG A 132 2.12 25.96 8.92
N GLU A 133 2.97 25.04 9.35
CA GLU A 133 4.06 25.32 10.31
C GLU A 133 5.37 25.76 9.61
N ALA A 134 5.32 26.00 8.29
CA ALA A 134 6.46 26.37 7.46
C ALA A 134 7.65 25.38 7.54
N ILE A 135 7.37 24.10 7.76
CA ILE A 135 8.36 23.04 7.78
C ILE A 135 8.60 22.53 6.34
N PRO A 136 9.85 22.57 5.83
CA PRO A 136 10.14 22.04 4.51
C PRO A 136 9.88 20.52 4.48
N PHE A 137 9.13 20.08 3.47
CA PHE A 137 8.82 18.67 3.34
C PHE A 137 8.87 18.16 1.90
N ARG A 138 8.95 16.84 1.76
CA ARG A 138 8.84 16.14 0.48
C ARG A 138 7.94 14.92 0.64
N VAL A 139 7.18 14.61 -0.40
CA VAL A 139 6.47 13.33 -0.49
C VAL A 139 7.24 12.42 -1.43
N LEU A 140 7.59 11.23 -0.95
CA LEU A 140 8.17 10.15 -1.73
C LEU A 140 7.09 9.09 -1.95
N SER A 141 6.67 8.94 -3.19
CA SER A 141 5.68 7.95 -3.58
C SER A 141 6.13 6.54 -3.22
N GLY A 142 5.18 5.72 -2.83
CA GLY A 142 5.34 4.29 -2.64
C GLY A 142 4.48 3.51 -3.64
N LEU A 143 4.79 2.23 -3.77
CA LEU A 143 3.89 1.31 -4.46
C LEU A 143 2.63 1.08 -3.59
N THR A 144 1.48 1.56 -4.06
CA THR A 144 0.23 1.39 -3.30
C THR A 144 -0.19 -0.08 -3.24
N SER A 145 -0.66 -0.52 -2.08
CA SER A 145 -1.05 -1.92 -1.86
C SER A 145 -2.09 -2.40 -2.88
N GLY A 146 -3.04 -1.55 -3.27
CA GLY A 146 -4.08 -1.89 -4.24
C GLY A 146 -3.51 -2.44 -5.54
N LEU A 147 -2.69 -1.66 -6.24
CA LEU A 147 -2.15 -2.07 -7.53
C LEU A 147 -1.06 -3.15 -7.40
N SER A 148 -0.23 -3.08 -6.36
CA SER A 148 0.83 -4.07 -6.14
C SER A 148 0.30 -5.43 -5.77
N ALA A 149 -0.76 -5.51 -4.96
CA ALA A 149 -1.40 -6.78 -4.64
C ALA A 149 -1.96 -7.45 -5.89
N LEU A 150 -2.65 -6.68 -6.74
CA LEU A 150 -3.14 -7.18 -8.01
C LEU A 150 -2.02 -7.80 -8.86
N ALA A 151 -0.92 -7.06 -9.06
CA ALA A 151 0.22 -7.54 -9.82
C ALA A 151 0.86 -8.80 -9.22
N ALA A 152 1.03 -8.85 -7.89
CA ALA A 152 1.62 -9.98 -7.19
C ALA A 152 0.75 -11.25 -7.27
N THR A 153 -0.57 -11.09 -7.28
CA THR A 153 -1.52 -12.22 -7.33
C THR A 153 -1.99 -12.57 -8.74
N GLY A 154 -1.34 -12.06 -9.79
CA GLY A 154 -1.70 -12.36 -11.18
C GLY A 154 -3.03 -11.75 -11.65
N ILE A 155 -3.49 -10.67 -11.01
CA ILE A 155 -4.68 -9.91 -11.43
C ILE A 155 -4.22 -8.63 -12.12
N PRO A 156 -4.51 -8.39 -13.40
CA PRO A 156 -4.15 -7.14 -14.06
C PRO A 156 -5.10 -6.02 -13.62
N ALA A 157 -4.58 -4.87 -13.18
CA ALA A 157 -5.43 -3.73 -12.81
C ALA A 157 -6.26 -3.18 -13.99
N THR A 158 -5.71 -3.30 -15.20
CA THR A 158 -6.43 -2.98 -16.43
C THR A 158 -6.09 -3.98 -17.52
N MET A 159 -7.07 -4.30 -18.36
CA MET A 159 -6.86 -5.09 -19.57
C MET A 159 -7.80 -4.64 -20.68
N ARG A 160 -7.26 -4.45 -21.88
CA ARG A 160 -8.04 -4.07 -23.07
C ARG A 160 -9.14 -5.12 -23.30
N GLY A 161 -10.37 -4.65 -23.49
CA GLY A 161 -11.53 -5.51 -23.68
C GLY A 161 -12.21 -5.96 -22.37
N ILE A 162 -11.60 -5.70 -21.21
CA ILE A 162 -12.19 -6.00 -19.89
C ILE A 162 -12.66 -4.71 -19.22
N ASN A 163 -11.77 -3.73 -19.04
CA ASN A 163 -12.09 -2.47 -18.38
C ASN A 163 -11.34 -1.28 -19.00
N LYS A 164 -11.80 -0.06 -18.66
CA LYS A 164 -11.19 1.21 -19.12
C LYS A 164 -10.77 2.12 -17.95
N ALA A 165 -11.20 1.78 -16.74
CA ALA A 165 -10.79 2.43 -15.51
C ALA A 165 -10.68 1.40 -14.38
N VAL A 166 -10.03 1.81 -13.30
CA VAL A 166 -9.99 1.10 -12.02
C VAL A 166 -10.36 2.10 -10.94
N ILE A 167 -11.21 1.69 -10.01
CA ILE A 167 -11.67 2.53 -8.91
C ILE A 167 -10.95 2.08 -7.64
N LEU A 168 -10.22 2.99 -7.00
CA LEU A 168 -9.68 2.77 -5.66
C LEU A 168 -10.66 3.37 -4.66
N ALA A 169 -11.14 2.57 -3.72
CA ALA A 169 -12.15 2.98 -2.74
C ALA A 169 -11.76 2.55 -1.33
N THR A 170 -12.28 3.25 -0.32
CA THR A 170 -12.19 2.80 1.07
C THR A 170 -13.54 2.30 1.54
N GLY A 171 -13.56 1.13 2.17
CA GLY A 171 -14.72 0.54 2.81
C GLY A 171 -14.85 0.85 4.30
N HIS A 172 -13.99 1.72 4.86
CA HIS A 172 -13.94 1.96 6.31
C HIS A 172 -15.23 2.60 6.85
N ALA A 173 -15.77 3.59 6.13
CA ALA A 173 -16.98 4.32 6.47
C ALA A 173 -18.27 3.63 6.00
N ALA A 174 -18.20 2.39 5.52
CA ALA A 174 -19.36 1.74 4.95
C ALA A 174 -20.49 1.59 5.98
N GLY A 175 -21.63 2.20 5.67
CA GLY A 175 -22.80 2.32 6.53
C GLY A 175 -22.87 3.50 7.49
N THR A 176 -21.95 4.45 7.39
CA THR A 176 -22.03 5.73 8.10
C THR A 176 -22.56 6.83 7.17
N GLU A 177 -22.68 8.06 7.69
CA GLU A 177 -23.06 9.24 6.88
C GLU A 177 -21.99 9.61 5.84
N ASP A 178 -20.73 9.20 6.06
CA ASP A 178 -19.58 9.44 5.18
C ASP A 178 -19.32 8.26 4.20
N ASP A 179 -20.31 7.37 4.01
CA ASP A 179 -20.19 6.22 3.11
C ASP A 179 -20.13 6.65 1.63
N LEU A 180 -19.56 5.77 0.81
CA LEU A 180 -19.65 5.85 -0.64
C LEU A 180 -21.01 5.32 -1.13
N ASP A 181 -21.52 5.91 -2.20
CA ASP A 181 -22.63 5.31 -2.95
C ASP A 181 -22.10 4.10 -3.76
N TRP A 182 -21.99 2.95 -3.10
CA TRP A 182 -21.53 1.70 -3.71
C TRP A 182 -22.42 1.29 -4.89
N ALA A 183 -23.72 1.58 -4.83
CA ALA A 183 -24.62 1.32 -5.95
C ALA A 183 -24.26 2.19 -7.17
N ALA A 184 -23.86 3.45 -6.99
CA ALA A 184 -23.32 4.29 -8.07
C ALA A 184 -22.00 3.75 -8.63
N ILE A 185 -21.11 3.29 -7.76
CA ILE A 185 -19.85 2.67 -8.19
C ILE A 185 -20.13 1.42 -9.03
N ALA A 186 -21.05 0.55 -8.60
CA ALA A 186 -21.48 -0.63 -9.33
C ALA A 186 -21.99 -0.31 -10.75
N ARG A 187 -22.79 0.75 -10.90
CA ARG A 187 -23.31 1.20 -12.20
C ARG A 187 -22.22 1.58 -13.22
N THR A 188 -21.00 1.86 -12.78
CA THR A 188 -19.87 2.11 -13.71
C THR A 188 -19.41 0.86 -14.46
N GLY A 189 -19.68 -0.32 -13.91
CA GLY A 189 -19.18 -1.61 -14.40
C GLY A 189 -17.64 -1.73 -14.38
N GLN A 190 -16.93 -0.78 -13.76
CA GLN A 190 -15.47 -0.81 -13.66
C GLN A 190 -15.04 -1.63 -12.45
N PRO A 191 -13.87 -2.29 -12.50
CA PRO A 191 -13.34 -2.97 -11.34
C PRO A 191 -13.05 -2.01 -10.20
N VAL A 192 -13.32 -2.47 -8.98
CA VAL A 192 -13.14 -1.71 -7.74
C VAL A 192 -12.15 -2.44 -6.86
N VAL A 193 -11.12 -1.73 -6.39
CA VAL A 193 -10.16 -2.18 -5.39
C VAL A 193 -10.45 -1.45 -4.09
N ILE A 194 -10.87 -2.20 -3.08
CA ILE A 194 -11.43 -1.68 -1.84
C ILE A 194 -10.45 -1.92 -0.70
N TYR A 195 -10.00 -0.82 -0.10
CA TYR A 195 -9.13 -0.77 1.07
C TYR A 195 -9.97 -0.75 2.34
N MET A 196 -9.47 -1.34 3.42
CA MET A 196 -10.09 -1.24 4.76
C MET A 196 -11.58 -1.69 4.78
N GLY A 197 -11.97 -2.58 3.86
CA GLY A 197 -13.37 -2.99 3.69
C GLY A 197 -13.76 -4.30 4.38
N MET A 198 -12.81 -5.05 4.96
CA MET A 198 -13.07 -6.42 5.46
C MET A 198 -14.24 -6.51 6.44
N ALA A 199 -14.31 -5.62 7.44
CA ALA A 199 -15.39 -5.61 8.42
C ALA A 199 -16.77 -5.31 7.80
N ASN A 200 -16.78 -4.61 6.66
CA ASN A 200 -17.97 -4.17 5.96
C ASN A 200 -18.21 -4.94 4.65
N LEU A 201 -17.45 -6.00 4.37
CA LEU A 201 -17.50 -6.74 3.12
C LEU A 201 -18.92 -7.26 2.79
N PRO A 202 -19.69 -7.86 3.73
CA PRO A 202 -21.06 -8.27 3.45
C PRO A 202 -21.95 -7.10 2.98
N ARG A 203 -21.83 -5.94 3.64
CA ARG A 203 -22.62 -4.74 3.32
C ARG A 203 -22.25 -4.16 1.96
N ILE A 204 -20.94 -4.03 1.71
CA ILE A 204 -20.42 -3.51 0.44
C ILE A 204 -20.85 -4.43 -0.71
N ALA A 205 -20.73 -5.75 -0.55
CA ALA A 205 -21.16 -6.72 -1.56
C ALA A 205 -22.66 -6.61 -1.85
N ALA A 206 -23.51 -6.51 -0.81
CA ALA A 206 -24.95 -6.32 -0.98
C ALA A 206 -25.28 -5.04 -1.76
N SER A 207 -24.65 -3.91 -1.43
CA SER A 207 -24.91 -2.64 -2.11
C SER A 207 -24.40 -2.63 -3.57
N LEU A 208 -23.30 -3.33 -3.86
CA LEU A 208 -22.81 -3.53 -5.22
C LEU A 208 -23.78 -4.37 -6.07
N LEU A 209 -24.41 -5.39 -5.48
CA LEU A 209 -25.47 -6.19 -6.12
C LEU A 209 -26.72 -5.35 -6.38
N GLU A 210 -27.17 -4.56 -5.38
CA GLU A 210 -28.29 -3.62 -5.54
C GLU A 210 -28.02 -2.58 -6.63
N GLY A 211 -26.76 -2.17 -6.79
CA GLY A 211 -26.31 -1.28 -7.87
C GLY A 211 -26.27 -1.92 -9.25
N GLY A 212 -26.59 -3.21 -9.39
CA GLY A 212 -26.76 -3.91 -10.65
C GLY A 212 -25.56 -4.74 -11.11
N LEU A 213 -24.52 -4.93 -10.29
CA LEU A 213 -23.50 -5.94 -10.60
C LEU A 213 -24.11 -7.34 -10.51
N ALA A 214 -23.72 -8.21 -11.43
CA ALA A 214 -24.22 -9.58 -11.44
C ALA A 214 -23.73 -10.36 -10.20
N PRO A 215 -24.55 -11.26 -9.62
CA PRO A 215 -24.11 -12.15 -8.54
C PRO A 215 -22.85 -12.94 -8.86
N SER A 216 -22.69 -13.33 -10.13
CA SER A 216 -21.54 -14.06 -10.67
C SER A 216 -20.30 -13.19 -10.93
N THR A 217 -20.34 -11.88 -10.65
CA THR A 217 -19.20 -10.98 -10.86
C THR A 217 -17.98 -11.51 -10.09
N PRO A 218 -16.84 -11.77 -10.73
CA PRO A 218 -15.65 -12.26 -10.05
C PRO A 218 -15.16 -11.30 -8.97
N ALA A 219 -14.77 -11.84 -7.82
CA ALA A 219 -14.24 -11.08 -6.70
C ALA A 219 -13.09 -11.83 -6.01
N ALA A 220 -12.20 -11.09 -5.37
CA ALA A 220 -11.09 -11.64 -4.60
C ALA A 220 -10.86 -10.87 -3.30
N VAL A 221 -10.40 -11.56 -2.26
CA VAL A 221 -9.83 -10.98 -1.04
C VAL A 221 -8.39 -11.39 -0.93
N ILE A 222 -7.48 -10.42 -0.86
CA ILE A 222 -6.02 -10.62 -0.80
C ILE A 222 -5.52 -10.08 0.54
N VAL A 223 -5.01 -10.96 1.39
CA VAL A 223 -4.44 -10.64 2.72
C VAL A 223 -2.93 -10.57 2.62
N SER A 224 -2.31 -9.61 3.31
CA SER A 224 -0.84 -9.49 3.44
C SER A 224 -0.10 -9.61 2.10
N ALA A 225 -0.61 -8.93 1.07
CA ALA A 225 -0.09 -9.01 -0.28
C ALA A 225 1.42 -8.75 -0.33
N THR A 226 2.14 -9.47 -1.19
CA THR A 226 3.60 -9.43 -1.37
C THR A 226 4.43 -9.98 -0.21
N THR A 227 3.83 -10.40 0.91
CA THR A 227 4.57 -10.99 2.03
C THR A 227 4.49 -12.52 2.03
N PRO A 228 5.37 -13.22 2.78
CA PRO A 228 5.26 -14.66 2.95
C PRO A 228 3.95 -15.14 3.61
N GLN A 229 3.15 -14.23 4.18
CA GLN A 229 1.85 -14.50 4.79
C GLN A 229 0.70 -14.19 3.84
N GLU A 230 0.98 -13.97 2.54
CA GLU A 230 -0.03 -13.73 1.53
C GLU A 230 -1.04 -14.87 1.48
N ARG A 231 -2.32 -14.52 1.54
CA ARG A 231 -3.44 -15.46 1.36
C ARG A 231 -4.46 -14.82 0.45
N ILE A 232 -5.04 -15.62 -0.44
CA ILE A 232 -6.07 -15.16 -1.36
C ILE A 232 -7.27 -16.11 -1.34
N VAL A 233 -8.47 -15.52 -1.37
CA VAL A 233 -9.72 -16.21 -1.70
C VAL A 233 -10.28 -15.55 -2.96
N VAL A 234 -10.63 -16.36 -3.95
CA VAL A 234 -11.32 -15.93 -5.17
C VAL A 234 -12.69 -16.59 -5.18
N ALA A 235 -13.71 -15.77 -5.41
CA ALA A 235 -15.11 -16.19 -5.35
C ALA A 235 -15.95 -15.32 -6.30
N THR A 236 -17.28 -15.42 -6.16
CA THR A 236 -18.21 -14.49 -6.80
C THR A 236 -18.59 -13.37 -5.84
N LEU A 237 -19.10 -12.26 -6.36
CA LEU A 237 -19.61 -11.16 -5.54
C LEU A 237 -20.69 -11.62 -4.55
N ALA A 238 -21.49 -12.62 -4.93
CA ALA A 238 -22.51 -13.20 -4.05
C ALA A 238 -21.94 -13.98 -2.87
N THR A 239 -20.76 -14.60 -3.00
CA THR A 239 -20.23 -15.57 -2.02
C THR A 239 -18.95 -15.10 -1.32
N ILE A 240 -18.27 -14.07 -1.84
CA ILE A 240 -16.94 -13.64 -1.37
C ILE A 240 -16.88 -13.33 0.12
N ALA A 241 -17.95 -12.75 0.68
CA ALA A 241 -17.99 -12.42 2.11
C ALA A 241 -17.98 -13.67 2.99
N GLU A 242 -18.79 -14.68 2.63
CA GLU A 242 -18.88 -15.94 3.35
C GLU A 242 -17.61 -16.77 3.18
N GLU A 243 -17.07 -16.85 1.97
CA GLU A 243 -15.85 -17.62 1.67
C GLU A 243 -14.62 -17.02 2.37
N ALA A 244 -14.49 -15.69 2.39
CA ALA A 244 -13.41 -15.02 3.12
C ALA A 244 -13.50 -15.26 4.63
N ALA A 245 -14.72 -15.26 5.19
CA ALA A 245 -14.96 -15.56 6.59
C ALA A 245 -14.67 -17.03 6.92
N ALA A 246 -15.13 -17.97 6.09
CA ALA A 246 -14.89 -19.40 6.23
C ALA A 246 -13.40 -19.76 6.17
N ALA A 247 -12.63 -19.06 5.32
CA ALA A 247 -11.19 -19.20 5.26
C ALA A 247 -10.44 -18.48 6.40
N GLY A 248 -11.15 -17.77 7.28
CA GLY A 248 -10.57 -17.01 8.38
C GLY A 248 -9.61 -15.91 7.92
N LEU A 249 -9.95 -15.21 6.84
CA LEU A 249 -9.16 -14.06 6.37
C LEU A 249 -9.38 -12.86 7.30
N ALA A 250 -8.28 -12.17 7.62
CA ALA A 250 -8.29 -11.00 8.49
C ALA A 250 -7.49 -9.84 7.87
N PRO A 251 -7.73 -8.59 8.30
CA PRO A 251 -6.92 -7.45 7.87
C PRO A 251 -5.43 -7.61 8.25
N PRO A 252 -4.50 -6.95 7.54
CA PRO A 252 -4.73 -6.06 6.40
C PRO A 252 -5.05 -6.83 5.11
N ALA A 253 -6.12 -6.43 4.42
CA ALA A 253 -6.57 -7.08 3.19
C ALA A 253 -7.15 -6.07 2.20
N LEU A 254 -7.10 -6.45 0.92
CA LEU A 254 -7.74 -5.76 -0.19
C LEU A 254 -8.86 -6.62 -0.73
N ILE A 255 -10.00 -6.00 -1.04
CA ILE A 255 -11.08 -6.65 -1.76
C ILE A 255 -11.05 -6.12 -3.19
N VAL A 256 -11.19 -7.01 -4.17
CA VAL A 256 -11.19 -6.68 -5.59
C VAL A 256 -12.47 -7.23 -6.18
N VAL A 257 -13.25 -6.39 -6.85
CA VAL A 257 -14.50 -6.81 -7.52
C VAL A 257 -14.41 -6.39 -8.98
N GLY A 258 -14.65 -7.33 -9.89
CA GLY A 258 -14.75 -7.06 -11.33
C GLY A 258 -14.10 -8.12 -12.21
N GLY A 259 -14.36 -8.03 -13.51
CA GLY A 259 -13.93 -9.03 -14.50
C GLY A 259 -12.42 -9.29 -14.56
N ILE A 260 -11.58 -8.34 -14.11
CA ILE A 260 -10.13 -8.51 -14.05
C ILE A 260 -9.71 -9.70 -13.17
N VAL A 261 -10.50 -10.03 -12.13
CA VAL A 261 -10.18 -11.13 -11.21
C VAL A 261 -10.16 -12.49 -11.92
N ALA A 262 -11.01 -12.69 -12.92
CA ALA A 262 -11.05 -13.93 -13.69
C ALA A 262 -9.74 -14.22 -14.43
N MET A 263 -8.92 -13.20 -14.68
CA MET A 263 -7.62 -13.36 -15.36
C MET A 263 -6.58 -14.04 -14.51
N ARG A 264 -6.77 -14.08 -13.18
CA ARG A 264 -5.87 -14.78 -12.29
C ARG A 264 -5.69 -16.24 -12.68
N ALA A 265 -6.77 -16.98 -12.98
CA ALA A 265 -6.68 -18.40 -13.33
C ALA A 265 -5.73 -18.61 -14.53
N ALA A 266 -5.85 -17.78 -15.57
CA ALA A 266 -5.01 -17.87 -16.75
C ALA A 266 -3.55 -17.41 -16.52
N LEU A 267 -3.32 -16.46 -15.61
CA LEU A 267 -2.00 -15.82 -15.42
C LEU A 267 -1.19 -16.41 -14.27
N ALA A 268 -1.84 -16.94 -13.23
CA ALA A 268 -1.19 -17.54 -12.07
C ALA A 268 -0.71 -18.97 -12.33
N GLY A 269 -1.02 -19.53 -13.51
CA GLY A 269 -0.64 -20.91 -13.87
C GLY A 269 -1.34 -21.97 -13.02
N GLU A 270 -2.50 -21.63 -12.45
CA GLU A 270 -3.36 -22.62 -11.79
C GLU A 270 -4.04 -23.46 -12.90
N PRO A 271 -3.96 -24.79 -12.83
CA PRO A 271 -4.49 -25.69 -13.85
C PRO A 271 -6.02 -25.61 -14.01
#